data_AF-A0A929JUU2-F1
#
_entry.id   AF-A0A929JUU2-F1
#
_cell.length_a   1.000
_cell.length_b   1.000
_cell.length_c   1.000
_cell.angle_alpha   90.00
_cell.angle_beta   90.00
_cell.angle_gamma   90.00
#
_symmetry.space_group_name_H-M   'P 1'
#
loop_
_entity.id
_entity.type
_entity.pdbx_description
1 polymer ?
#
loop_
_entity_poly.entity_id
_entity_poly.type
_entity_poly.pdbx_seq_one_letter_code
_entity_poly.pdbx_strand_id
1 'polypeptide(L)'
;MKYIETEKRDNRRIHRRIMRWPLAFWIGAAFLLGVSQLSFGAAWIWDNDTSSRTTTFANGDPIDTGTTNHALNPQVAIDSNGTVYVAYRQTDAGIDRIYLSRYDGTDATDPKVEIWDNDTTDWIT
;
A
#
# COMPACT_ATOMS: atom_id res chain seq x y z
N MET A 1 -88.86 -6.95 3.58
CA MET A 1 -88.84 -8.18 4.40
C MET A 1 -88.44 -9.36 3.49
N LYS A 2 -87.15 -9.76 3.44
CA LYS A 2 -86.67 -11.12 3.10
C LYS A 2 -85.15 -11.20 3.35
N TYR A 3 -84.73 -12.39 3.75
CA TYR A 3 -83.52 -12.74 4.51
C TYR A 3 -82.29 -13.20 3.67
N ILE A 4 -81.11 -13.00 4.28
CA ILE A 4 -79.85 -13.80 4.38
C ILE A 4 -79.10 -14.28 3.13
N GLU A 5 -77.81 -13.93 3.07
CA GLU A 5 -76.72 -14.92 2.95
C GLU A 5 -75.44 -14.44 3.65
N THR A 6 -74.72 -15.35 4.31
CA THR A 6 -73.50 -15.09 5.09
C THR A 6 -72.33 -15.89 4.53
N GLU A 7 -71.18 -15.20 4.46
CA GLU A 7 -69.78 -15.65 4.40
C GLU A 7 -69.22 -16.30 3.13
N LYS A 8 -68.21 -15.65 2.53
CA LYS A 8 -66.95 -16.33 2.19
C LYS A 8 -65.77 -15.34 2.21
N ARG A 9 -64.73 -15.72 2.96
CA ARG A 9 -63.55 -14.90 3.29
C ARG A 9 -62.77 -14.49 2.04
N ASP A 10 -62.51 -13.19 1.97
CA ASP A 10 -61.83 -12.51 0.87
C ASP A 10 -60.32 -12.49 1.16
N ASN A 11 -59.51 -13.22 0.38
CA ASN A 11 -58.05 -13.21 0.53
C ASN A 11 -57.41 -12.75 -0.78
N ARG A 12 -57.57 -11.47 -1.09
CA ARG A 12 -57.03 -10.83 -2.28
C ARG A 12 -55.67 -10.19 -2.00
N ARG A 13 -54.70 -10.57 -2.83
CA ARG A 13 -53.31 -10.12 -2.92
C ARG A 13 -53.18 -8.61 -2.69
N ILE A 14 -52.38 -8.20 -1.71
CA ILE A 14 -52.07 -6.78 -1.50
C ILE A 14 -50.63 -6.46 -1.88
N HIS A 15 -50.56 -5.47 -2.76
CA HIS A 15 -49.40 -4.84 -3.35
C HIS A 15 -48.55 -4.17 -2.26
N ARG A 16 -47.24 -4.42 -2.25
CA ARG A 16 -46.30 -3.73 -1.35
C ARG A 16 -46.11 -2.29 -1.82
N ARG A 17 -46.50 -1.31 -1.00
CA ARG A 17 -46.07 0.09 -1.12
C ARG A 17 -45.34 0.53 0.16
N ILE A 18 -44.05 0.86 0.00
CA ILE A 18 -43.31 2.04 0.49
C ILE A 18 -43.42 2.34 2.01
N MET A 19 -42.43 1.93 2.82
CA MET A 19 -41.23 2.68 3.29
C MET A 19 -41.49 3.73 4.38
N ARG A 20 -40.86 3.53 5.55
CA ARG A 20 -40.43 4.60 6.48
C ARG A 20 -39.25 4.07 7.31
N TRP A 21 -38.08 4.62 7.07
CA TRP A 21 -36.89 4.44 7.90
C TRP A 21 -36.87 5.52 8.98
N PRO A 22 -36.62 5.21 10.26
CA PRO A 22 -36.13 6.20 11.20
C PRO A 22 -34.62 6.41 11.00
N LEU A 23 -34.20 7.67 11.02
CA LEU A 23 -32.84 8.13 10.75
C LEU A 23 -31.81 7.51 11.72
N ALA A 24 -30.89 6.71 11.18
CA ALA A 24 -29.54 6.55 11.72
C ALA A 24 -28.58 6.26 10.54
N PHE A 25 -27.99 7.34 10.03
CA PHE A 25 -26.69 7.48 9.36
C PHE A 25 -26.03 6.27 8.66
N TRP A 26 -26.03 6.36 7.32
CA TRP A 26 -24.90 6.16 6.40
C TRP A 26 -23.60 5.55 6.97
N ILE A 27 -23.29 4.34 6.52
CA ILE A 27 -21.93 4.00 6.05
C ILE A 27 -22.08 3.52 4.61
N GLY A 28 -21.31 4.14 3.72
CA GLY A 28 -21.52 4.23 2.29
C GLY A 28 -21.55 2.91 1.52
N ALA A 29 -22.40 2.96 0.50
CA ALA A 29 -22.58 2.08 -0.64
C ALA A 29 -21.39 1.22 -1.09
N ALA A 30 -21.57 -0.09 -1.02
CA ALA A 30 -20.93 -1.02 -1.95
C ALA A 30 -21.89 -2.19 -2.21
N PHE A 31 -23.07 -1.93 -2.78
CA PHE A 31 -23.94 -3.01 -3.26
C PHE A 31 -24.70 -2.58 -4.52
N LEU A 32 -23.98 -2.50 -5.64
CA LEU A 32 -24.55 -2.74 -6.95
C LEU A 32 -23.54 -3.56 -7.77
N LEU A 33 -23.98 -4.74 -8.23
CA LEU A 33 -23.27 -5.74 -9.04
C LEU A 33 -22.07 -6.41 -8.33
N GLY A 34 -22.40 -7.42 -7.53
CA GLY A 34 -21.46 -8.29 -6.84
C GLY A 34 -20.50 -9.03 -7.79
N VAL A 35 -19.35 -8.41 -8.02
CA VAL A 35 -18.10 -9.11 -8.29
C VAL A 35 -17.19 -8.82 -7.11
N SER A 36 -17.31 -9.62 -6.05
CA SER A 36 -16.26 -9.69 -5.04
C SER A 36 -15.04 -10.35 -5.71
N GLN A 37 -14.02 -9.58 -6.07
CA GLN A 37 -12.76 -10.19 -6.48
C GLN A 37 -12.22 -11.04 -5.33
N LEU A 38 -12.02 -12.32 -5.59
CA LEU A 38 -11.28 -13.21 -4.70
C LEU A 38 -9.81 -12.74 -4.72
N SER A 39 -9.40 -11.99 -3.69
CA SER A 39 -8.00 -11.63 -3.51
C SER A 39 -7.26 -12.86 -2.98
N PHE A 40 -6.56 -13.55 -3.86
CA PHE A 40 -5.58 -14.56 -3.46
C PHE A 40 -4.31 -13.82 -3.02
N GLY A 41 -4.12 -13.67 -1.71
CA GLY A 41 -2.81 -13.45 -1.05
C GLY A 41 -1.81 -12.58 -1.81
N ALA A 42 -2.22 -11.44 -2.34
CA ALA A 42 -1.31 -10.56 -3.04
C ALA A 42 -0.32 -9.98 -2.03
N ALA A 43 0.97 -10.28 -2.21
CA ALA A 43 2.02 -9.59 -1.50
C ALA A 43 2.13 -8.18 -2.09
N TRP A 44 1.81 -7.18 -1.27
CA TRP A 44 1.92 -5.78 -1.63
C TRP A 44 3.28 -5.26 -1.22
N ILE A 45 4.01 -4.73 -2.19
CA ILE A 45 5.33 -4.12 -2.03
C ILE A 45 5.15 -2.60 -2.07
N TRP A 46 5.91 -1.85 -1.27
CA TRP A 46 5.95 -0.40 -1.36
C TRP A 46 6.87 0.02 -2.51
N ASP A 47 6.34 0.83 -3.42
CA ASP A 47 7.03 1.45 -4.54
C ASP A 47 7.44 2.87 -4.12
N ASN A 48 8.75 3.11 -4.00
CA ASN A 48 9.29 4.36 -3.47
C ASN A 48 9.12 5.51 -4.48
N ASP A 49 9.36 5.26 -5.78
CA ASP A 49 9.19 6.22 -6.88
C ASP A 49 7.80 6.85 -6.93
N THR A 50 6.77 6.01 -6.80
CA THR A 50 5.36 6.43 -6.89
C THR A 50 4.71 6.66 -5.53
N SER A 51 5.43 6.35 -4.44
CA SER A 51 4.90 6.37 -3.07
C SER A 51 3.57 5.60 -2.96
N SER A 52 3.52 4.40 -3.53
CA SER A 52 2.29 3.60 -3.64
C SER A 52 2.52 2.12 -3.41
N ARG A 53 1.46 1.34 -3.16
CA ARG A 53 1.58 -0.13 -3.07
C ARG A 53 1.40 -0.77 -4.43
N THR A 54 2.35 -1.62 -4.81
CA THR A 54 2.36 -2.38 -6.06
C THR A 54 2.40 -3.89 -5.80
N THR A 55 1.98 -4.67 -6.78
CA THR A 55 2.19 -6.13 -6.81
C THR A 55 3.29 -6.54 -7.79
N THR A 56 3.90 -5.57 -8.46
CA THR A 56 4.91 -5.78 -9.49
C THR A 56 6.28 -5.41 -8.92
N PHE A 57 7.25 -6.32 -9.05
CA PHE A 57 8.66 -5.97 -8.84
C PHE A 57 9.12 -5.16 -10.07
N ALA A 58 9.39 -3.87 -9.88
CA ALA A 58 10.05 -3.04 -10.88
C ALA A 58 11.58 -3.19 -10.78
N ASN A 59 12.32 -2.59 -11.72
CA ASN A 59 13.74 -2.34 -11.50
C ASN A 59 13.85 -1.48 -10.23
N GLY A 60 14.49 -1.98 -9.18
CA GLY A 60 14.65 -1.22 -7.95
C GLY A 60 15.54 -0.01 -8.15
N ASP A 61 15.29 1.03 -7.36
CA ASP A 61 16.16 2.21 -7.34
C ASP A 61 17.54 1.83 -6.81
N PRO A 62 18.61 2.44 -7.35
CA PRO A 62 19.93 2.33 -6.76
C PRO A 62 19.88 2.80 -5.30
N ILE A 63 20.53 2.05 -4.41
CA ILE A 63 20.77 2.49 -3.02
C ILE A 63 21.99 3.41 -2.92
N ASP A 64 22.58 3.80 -4.05
CA ASP A 64 23.74 4.69 -4.14
C ASP A 64 23.35 6.04 -4.79
N THR A 65 24.29 6.99 -4.85
CA THR A 65 24.07 8.33 -5.45
C THR A 65 24.25 8.33 -6.97
N GLY A 66 23.93 7.22 -7.64
CA GLY A 66 23.90 7.12 -9.10
C GLY A 66 25.21 6.65 -9.73
N THR A 67 25.99 5.82 -9.04
CA THR A 67 27.13 5.15 -9.70
C THR A 67 26.61 3.99 -10.57
N THR A 68 27.24 3.72 -11.71
CA THR A 68 26.80 2.62 -12.59
C THR A 68 27.29 1.24 -12.12
N ASN A 69 27.98 1.16 -10.98
CA ASN A 69 28.63 -0.06 -10.51
C ASN A 69 27.69 -0.91 -9.66
N HIS A 70 27.80 -2.23 -9.76
CA HIS A 70 26.99 -3.13 -8.95
C HIS A 70 27.38 -3.08 -7.47
N ALA A 71 26.40 -2.93 -6.60
CA ALA A 71 26.57 -3.18 -5.17
C ALA A 71 26.71 -4.69 -4.92
N LEU A 72 27.91 -5.10 -4.51
CA LEU A 72 28.29 -6.48 -4.24
C LEU A 72 28.27 -6.74 -2.73
N ASN A 73 27.80 -7.94 -2.34
CA ASN A 73 27.80 -8.42 -0.97
C ASN A 73 27.15 -7.45 0.06
N PRO A 74 25.93 -6.95 -0.18
CA PRO A 74 25.30 -5.99 0.73
C PRO A 74 25.03 -6.62 2.10
N GLN A 75 25.15 -5.81 3.14
CA GLN A 75 24.74 -6.10 4.52
C GLN A 75 23.77 -5.01 4.98
N VAL A 76 22.64 -5.40 5.58
CA VAL A 76 21.58 -4.47 5.99
C VAL A 76 21.44 -4.45 7.51
N ALA A 77 21.22 -3.26 8.06
CA ALA A 77 20.84 -3.03 9.44
C ALA A 77 19.75 -1.96 9.52
N ILE A 78 18.92 -2.00 10.56
CA ILE A 78 17.86 -1.02 10.81
C ILE A 78 18.01 -0.55 12.24
N ASP A 79 18.00 0.77 12.46
CA ASP A 79 18.07 1.34 13.80
C ASP A 79 16.70 1.44 14.49
N SER A 80 16.67 1.97 15.71
CA SER A 80 15.42 2.13 16.47
C SER A 80 14.46 3.19 15.90
N ASN A 81 14.95 4.08 15.04
CA ASN A 81 14.16 5.12 14.39
C ASN A 81 13.56 4.64 13.06
N GLY A 82 13.97 3.47 12.58
CA GLY A 82 13.54 2.92 11.30
C GLY A 82 14.41 3.36 10.12
N THR A 83 15.54 4.02 10.37
CA THR A 83 16.53 4.31 9.32
C THR A 83 17.20 3.01 8.91
N VAL A 84 17.23 2.76 7.59
CA VAL A 84 17.83 1.55 7.02
C VAL A 84 19.25 1.87 6.57
N TYR A 85 20.22 1.07 6.98
CA TYR A 85 21.62 1.18 6.60
C TYR A 85 22.02 -0.01 5.73
N VAL A 86 22.75 0.26 4.66
CA VAL A 86 23.28 -0.76 3.75
C VAL A 86 24.78 -0.53 3.56
N ALA A 87 25.59 -1.47 4.05
CA ALA A 87 27.01 -1.51 3.74
C ALA A 87 27.24 -2.46 2.57
N TYR A 88 27.94 -2.02 1.53
CA TYR A 88 28.16 -2.81 0.32
C TYR A 88 29.53 -2.53 -0.29
N ARG A 89 29.97 -3.43 -1.14
CA ARG A 89 31.20 -3.29 -1.90
C ARG A 89 30.89 -2.85 -3.32
N GLN A 90 31.61 -1.89 -3.86
CA GLN A 90 31.63 -1.60 -5.29
C GLN A 90 33.05 -1.72 -5.80
N THR A 91 33.21 -2.33 -6.97
CA THR A 91 34.47 -2.40 -7.68
C THR A 91 34.47 -1.29 -8.73
N ASP A 92 35.37 -0.32 -8.57
CA ASP A 92 35.56 0.77 -9.53
C ASP A 92 37.01 0.81 -10.00
N ALA A 93 37.21 0.79 -11.31
CA ALA A 93 38.52 0.67 -11.95
C ALA A 93 39.40 -0.46 -11.39
N GLY A 94 38.80 -1.57 -10.97
CA GLY A 94 39.50 -2.73 -10.39
C GLY A 94 39.86 -2.60 -8.91
N ILE A 95 39.40 -1.54 -8.24
CA ILE A 95 39.60 -1.32 -6.81
C ILE A 95 38.28 -1.56 -6.09
N ASP A 96 38.30 -2.48 -5.13
CA ASP A 96 37.17 -2.72 -4.24
C ASP A 96 37.12 -1.65 -3.15
N ARG A 97 36.00 -0.95 -3.08
CA ARG A 97 35.69 0.03 -2.02
C ARG A 97 34.43 -0.38 -1.27
N ILE A 98 34.42 -0.10 0.02
CA ILE A 98 33.25 -0.31 0.88
C ILE A 98 32.53 1.02 1.02
N TYR A 99 31.24 0.99 0.75
CA TYR A 99 30.34 2.13 0.85
C TYR A 99 29.29 1.86 1.90
N LEU A 100 28.78 2.93 2.49
CA LEU A 100 27.66 2.91 3.42
C LEU A 100 26.60 3.88 2.91
N SER A 101 25.45 3.33 2.57
CA SER A 101 24.25 4.11 2.26
C SER A 101 23.25 4.00 3.39
N ARG A 102 22.41 5.02 3.53
CA ARG A 102 21.19 4.95 4.32
C ARG A 102 19.97 5.34 3.51
N TYR A 103 18.85 4.74 3.85
CA TYR A 103 17.53 5.23 3.48
C TYR A 103 16.88 5.82 4.73
N ASP A 104 16.68 7.13 4.71
CA ASP A 104 15.93 7.85 5.73
C ASP A 104 14.50 8.07 5.23
N GLY A 105 13.61 7.17 5.67
CA GLY A 105 12.17 7.28 5.47
C GLY A 105 11.43 7.80 6.71
N THR A 106 12.13 8.42 7.66
CA THR A 106 11.50 8.94 8.88
C THR A 106 10.60 10.16 8.59
N ASP A 107 10.92 10.92 7.53
CA ASP A 107 10.04 11.94 6.95
C ASP A 107 9.30 11.37 5.74
N ALA A 108 8.00 11.16 5.90
CA ALA A 108 7.14 10.65 4.82
C ALA A 108 6.98 11.62 3.64
N THR A 109 7.36 12.89 3.80
CA THR A 109 7.28 13.91 2.75
C THR A 109 8.59 14.10 1.99
N ASP A 110 9.71 13.60 2.52
CA ASP A 110 11.03 13.70 1.91
C ASP A 110 11.89 12.45 2.21
N PRO A 111 11.43 11.25 1.78
CA PRO A 111 12.25 10.04 1.90
C PRO A 111 13.47 10.17 0.99
N LYS A 112 14.66 9.91 1.53
CA LYS A 112 15.92 10.07 0.77
C LYS A 112 16.88 8.92 0.96
N VAL A 113 17.67 8.69 -0.09
CA VAL A 113 18.84 7.82 -0.09
C VAL A 113 20.07 8.71 -0.02
N GLU A 114 20.98 8.40 0.90
CA GLU A 114 22.21 9.16 1.10
C GLU A 114 23.40 8.21 1.26
N ILE A 115 24.58 8.64 0.83
CA ILE A 115 25.87 7.97 1.05
C ILE A 115 26.66 8.71 2.11
N TRP A 116 27.36 7.96 2.97
CA TRP A 116 28.32 8.52 3.90
C TRP A 116 29.56 9.02 3.15
N ASP A 117 29.86 10.31 3.31
CA ASP A 117 31.09 10.93 2.82
C ASP A 117 32.10 11.11 3.97
N ASN A 118 33.24 10.43 3.85
CA ASN A 118 34.29 10.47 4.86
C ASN A 118 35.07 11.80 4.86
N ASP A 119 35.07 12.55 3.76
CA ASP A 119 35.80 13.83 3.65
C ASP A 119 35.04 14.96 4.33
N THR A 120 33.72 14.99 4.17
CA THR A 120 32.83 15.97 4.81
C THR A 120 32.29 15.51 6.16
N THR A 121 32.43 14.22 6.49
CA THR A 121 31.87 13.57 7.69
C THR A 121 30.36 13.74 7.80
N ASP A 122 29.69 13.69 6.66
CA ASP A 122 28.25 13.92 6.55
C ASP A 122 27.61 12.96 5.54
N TRP A 123 26.28 12.94 5.52
CA TRP A 123 25.48 12.22 4.55
C TRP A 123 25.22 13.10 3.32
N ILE A 124 25.45 12.55 2.14
CA ILE A 124 25.27 13.27 0.87
C ILE A 124 24.30 12.51 -0.05
N THR A 125 23.50 13.26 -0.81
CA THR A 125 22.56 12.76 -1.85
C THR A 125 23.19 12.76 -3.23
#